data_AF-A0A350KMF8-F1
#
_entry.id   AF-A0A350KMF8-F1
#
_cell.length_a   1.000
_cell.length_b   1.000
_cell.length_c   1.000
_cell.angle_alpha   90.00
_cell.angle_beta   90.00
_cell.angle_gamma   90.00
#
_symmetry.space_group_name_H-M   'P 1'
#
loop_
_entity.id
_entity.type
_entity.pdbx_description
1 polymer ?
#
loop_
_entity_poly.entity_id
_entity_poly.type
_entity_poly.pdbx_seq_one_letter_code
_entity_poly.pdbx_strand_id
1 'polypeptide(L)'
;MKLYRAAEADAEAAAVAACYEIKKNTGNNAPYAAGADRDALIVSAFSSKADESGKVTSAMLRAAFNGWFENPSITEEYERSYLIEEMDAVAKSGDFSKMPGGQRLSSRQIVETYCTDADGKCYWSTDPDVMEERDKLSVGSKTRKSAERFYQARLEKTGREKDSTYADLKVRDGGLSAREGAGLLKRVFSGEYKQTFFRDLKAEVDFEKECSLLEKRRLNHIVNNVCRDACAKKELETLKRAGYSLTMESLGKAVSVRDPKNKVVVLARRASDRELQTALLKEAKNVAILENAMTRKAALSRG
;
A
#
# COMPACT_ATOMS: atom_id res chain seq x y z
N MET A 1 10.48 6.07 9.98
CA MET A 1 10.65 6.42 8.55
C MET A 1 9.47 7.22 7.99
N LYS A 2 8.23 6.74 8.11
CA LYS A 2 7.03 7.42 7.57
C LYS A 2 6.86 8.87 8.06
N LEU A 3 6.91 9.08 9.38
CA LEU A 3 6.66 10.37 10.03
C LEU A 3 7.47 11.50 9.41
N TYR A 4 8.80 11.42 9.49
CA TYR A 4 9.65 12.52 9.05
C TYR A 4 9.64 12.70 7.53
N ARG A 5 9.52 11.62 6.74
CA ARG A 5 9.34 11.76 5.28
C ARG A 5 8.05 12.50 4.92
N ALA A 6 6.96 12.21 5.62
CA ALA A 6 5.70 12.92 5.41
C ALA A 6 5.82 14.39 5.82
N ALA A 7 6.51 14.68 6.93
CA ALA A 7 6.75 16.06 7.37
C ALA A 7 7.57 16.87 6.35
N GLU A 8 8.63 16.28 5.78
CA GLU A 8 9.42 16.94 4.73
C GLU A 8 8.61 17.14 3.43
N ALA A 9 7.89 16.11 2.99
CA ALA A 9 7.05 16.21 1.80
C ALA A 9 5.91 17.24 1.96
N ASP A 10 5.36 17.36 3.17
CA ASP A 10 4.38 18.39 3.51
C ASP A 10 4.98 19.79 3.53
N ALA A 11 6.17 19.95 4.12
CA ALA A 11 6.89 21.22 4.15
C ALA A 11 7.17 21.74 2.73
N GLU A 12 7.59 20.87 1.81
CA GLU A 12 7.78 21.24 0.41
C GLU A 12 6.45 21.56 -0.30
N ALA A 13 5.38 20.81 -0.02
CA ALA A 13 4.06 21.12 -0.56
C ALA A 13 3.56 22.50 -0.10
N ALA A 14 3.75 22.83 1.18
CA ALA A 14 3.41 24.13 1.75
C ALA A 14 4.28 25.26 1.18
N ALA A 15 5.59 25.02 0.99
CA ALA A 15 6.49 26.00 0.40
C ALA A 15 6.09 26.35 -1.05
N VAL A 16 5.79 25.34 -1.88
CA VAL A 16 5.32 25.57 -3.26
C VAL A 16 3.97 26.28 -3.28
N ALA A 17 3.05 25.93 -2.38
CA ALA A 17 1.77 26.60 -2.23
C ALA A 17 1.95 28.09 -1.89
N ALA A 18 2.77 28.42 -0.91
CA ALA A 18 3.06 29.81 -0.53
C ALA A 18 3.67 30.61 -1.70
N CYS A 19 4.65 30.03 -2.41
CA CYS A 19 5.23 30.65 -3.59
C CYS A 19 4.19 30.87 -4.71
N TYR A 20 3.27 29.93 -4.88
CA TYR A 20 2.18 30.03 -5.87
C TYR A 20 1.21 31.16 -5.51
N GLU A 21 0.82 31.27 -4.24
CA GLU A 21 -0.05 32.34 -3.76
C GLU A 21 0.60 33.71 -3.90
N ILE A 22 1.89 33.85 -3.58
CA ILE A 22 2.65 35.09 -3.82
C ILE A 22 2.58 35.46 -5.31
N LYS A 23 2.86 34.50 -6.20
CA LYS A 23 2.77 34.70 -7.65
C LYS A 23 1.39 35.16 -8.08
N LYS A 24 0.32 34.53 -7.58
CA LYS A 24 -1.06 34.83 -7.99
C LYS A 24 -1.59 36.15 -7.44
N ASN A 25 -1.26 36.48 -6.19
CA ASN A 25 -1.79 37.66 -5.51
C ASN A 25 -1.00 38.93 -5.79
N THR A 26 0.30 38.81 -6.11
CA THR A 26 1.18 39.99 -6.30
C THR A 26 1.77 40.09 -7.70
N GLY A 27 1.67 39.05 -8.53
CA GLY A 27 2.37 38.95 -9.80
C GLY A 27 3.87 38.63 -9.67
N ASN A 28 4.42 38.57 -8.45
CA ASN A 28 5.83 38.25 -8.24
C ASN A 28 6.10 36.75 -8.45
N ASN A 29 6.57 36.39 -9.64
CA ASN A 29 6.89 35.01 -10.02
C ASN A 29 8.28 34.53 -9.54
N ALA A 30 9.14 35.42 -9.02
CA ALA A 30 10.51 35.07 -8.67
C ALA A 30 10.65 33.89 -7.69
N PRO A 31 9.93 33.85 -6.54
CA PRO A 31 10.06 32.72 -5.60
C PRO A 31 9.53 31.40 -6.18
N TYR A 32 8.47 31.46 -6.99
CA TYR A 32 7.93 30.28 -7.67
C TYR A 32 8.88 29.72 -8.72
N ALA A 33 9.53 30.60 -9.50
CA ALA A 33 10.52 30.21 -10.50
C ALA A 33 11.77 29.59 -9.84
N ALA A 34 12.28 30.20 -8.77
CA ALA A 34 13.42 29.66 -8.02
C ALA A 34 13.13 28.26 -7.43
N GLY A 35 11.91 28.04 -6.93
CA GLY A 35 11.47 26.72 -6.49
C GLY A 35 11.39 25.71 -7.63
N ALA A 36 10.92 26.13 -8.83
CA ALA A 36 10.85 25.25 -9.99
C ALA A 36 12.23 24.80 -10.49
N ASP A 37 13.23 25.68 -10.40
CA ASP A 37 14.62 25.36 -10.76
C ASP A 37 15.26 24.36 -9.78
N ARG A 38 14.92 24.47 -8.49
CA ARG A 38 15.46 23.61 -7.42
C ARG A 38 14.77 22.25 -7.36
N ASP A 39 13.43 22.25 -7.35
CA ASP A 39 12.59 21.07 -7.07
C ASP A 39 11.54 20.86 -8.18
N ALA A 40 12.02 20.76 -9.43
CA ALA A 40 11.18 20.72 -10.62
C ALA A 40 10.04 19.68 -10.55
N LEU A 41 10.27 18.48 -9.99
CA LEU A 41 9.24 17.45 -9.86
C LEU A 41 8.12 17.82 -8.89
N ILE A 42 8.45 18.49 -7.79
CA ILE A 42 7.46 18.94 -6.80
C ILE A 42 6.62 20.07 -7.40
N VAL A 43 7.27 21.08 -7.99
CA VAL A 43 6.60 22.26 -8.55
C VAL A 43 5.78 21.94 -9.80
N SER A 44 6.28 21.06 -10.67
CA SER A 44 5.53 20.64 -11.86
C SER A 44 4.32 19.77 -11.50
N ALA A 45 4.45 18.85 -10.54
CA ALA A 45 3.34 18.05 -10.04
C ALA A 45 2.25 18.96 -9.44
N PHE A 46 2.63 19.93 -8.61
CA PHE A 46 1.73 20.94 -8.07
C PHE A 46 0.99 21.71 -9.18
N SER A 47 1.76 22.26 -10.12
CA SER A 47 1.23 23.06 -11.24
C SER A 47 0.26 22.29 -12.11
N SER A 48 0.48 20.98 -12.28
CA SER A 48 -0.38 20.11 -13.11
C SER A 48 -1.83 19.98 -12.60
N LYS A 49 -2.07 20.37 -11.34
CA LYS A 49 -3.39 20.35 -10.69
C LYS A 49 -3.96 21.75 -10.46
N ALA A 50 -3.25 22.80 -10.89
CA ALA A 50 -3.77 24.15 -10.85
C ALA A 50 -4.89 24.32 -11.86
N ASP A 51 -5.93 25.06 -11.47
CA ASP A 51 -7.02 25.46 -12.36
C ASP A 51 -7.03 26.98 -12.58
N GLU A 52 -8.03 27.46 -13.32
CA GLU A 52 -8.19 28.88 -13.64
C GLU A 52 -8.52 29.75 -12.42
N SER A 53 -8.95 29.16 -11.30
CA SER A 53 -9.30 29.92 -10.08
C SER A 53 -8.08 30.57 -9.44
N GLY A 54 -6.88 30.04 -9.71
CA GLY A 54 -5.64 30.52 -9.12
C GLY A 54 -5.53 30.30 -7.60
N LYS A 55 -6.44 29.52 -7.01
CA LYS A 55 -6.40 29.16 -5.59
C LYS A 55 -5.66 27.85 -5.38
N VAL A 56 -5.00 27.71 -4.24
CA VAL A 56 -4.40 26.44 -3.82
C VAL A 56 -5.52 25.47 -3.45
N THR A 57 -5.42 24.24 -3.97
CA THR A 57 -6.38 23.17 -3.67
C THR A 57 -5.69 21.98 -3.01
N SER A 58 -6.46 21.16 -2.29
CA SER A 58 -5.96 19.90 -1.73
C SER A 58 -5.35 18.97 -2.79
N ALA A 59 -5.83 19.04 -4.05
CA ALA A 59 -5.27 18.25 -5.15
C ALA A 59 -3.85 18.70 -5.54
N MET A 60 -3.59 20.01 -5.50
CA MET A 60 -2.26 20.58 -5.75
C MET A 60 -1.28 20.20 -4.65
N LEU A 61 -1.70 20.30 -3.38
CA LEU A 61 -0.89 19.89 -2.23
C LEU A 61 -0.54 18.39 -2.27
N ARG A 62 -1.51 17.52 -2.53
CA ARG A 62 -1.26 16.07 -2.71
C ARG A 62 -0.27 15.79 -3.84
N ALA A 63 -0.34 16.55 -4.94
CA ALA A 63 0.55 16.36 -6.08
C ALA A 63 1.99 16.77 -5.75
N ALA A 64 2.20 17.93 -5.10
CA ALA A 64 3.52 18.34 -4.59
C ALA A 64 4.09 17.31 -3.61
N PHE A 65 3.28 16.88 -2.64
CA PHE A 65 3.67 15.87 -1.66
C PHE A 65 4.17 14.59 -2.33
N ASN A 66 3.44 14.08 -3.34
CA ASN A 66 3.88 12.92 -4.11
C ASN A 66 5.15 13.20 -4.93
N GLY A 67 5.28 14.40 -5.50
CA GLY A 67 6.47 14.83 -6.23
C GLY A 67 7.76 14.75 -5.41
N TRP A 68 7.69 14.90 -4.09
CA TRP A 68 8.83 14.69 -3.19
C TRP A 68 9.32 13.23 -3.23
N PHE A 69 8.39 12.26 -3.14
CA PHE A 69 8.72 10.83 -3.19
C PHE A 69 9.16 10.35 -4.56
N GLU A 70 8.74 11.05 -5.61
CA GLU A 70 9.13 10.79 -6.99
C GLU A 70 10.51 11.39 -7.33
N ASN A 71 11.08 12.25 -6.46
CA ASN A 71 12.39 12.86 -6.64
C ASN A 71 13.51 12.00 -6.00
N PRO A 72 14.30 11.25 -6.80
CA PRO A 72 15.33 10.36 -6.25
C PRO A 72 16.43 11.13 -5.53
N SER A 73 16.80 12.30 -6.04
CA SER A 73 17.87 13.13 -5.46
C SER A 73 17.54 13.56 -4.03
N ILE A 74 16.31 14.06 -3.82
CA ILE A 74 15.87 14.49 -2.48
C ILE A 74 15.70 13.29 -1.55
N THR A 75 15.07 12.22 -2.01
CA THR A 75 14.83 11.04 -1.18
C THR A 75 16.11 10.30 -0.80
N GLU A 76 17.12 10.25 -1.68
CA GLU A 76 18.43 9.67 -1.40
C GLU A 76 19.25 10.52 -0.43
N GLU A 77 19.24 11.84 -0.60
CA GLU A 77 19.88 12.78 0.33
C GLU A 77 19.28 12.67 1.73
N TYR A 78 17.95 12.66 1.80
CA TYR A 78 17.23 12.45 3.05
C TYR A 78 17.63 11.14 3.73
N GLU A 79 17.67 10.04 2.97
CA GLU A 79 18.08 8.74 3.50
C GLU A 79 19.53 8.72 3.98
N ARG A 80 20.42 9.42 3.27
CA ARG A 80 21.82 9.55 3.69
C ARG A 80 21.91 10.22 5.06
N SER A 81 21.37 11.43 5.19
CA SER A 81 21.52 12.23 6.41
C SER A 81 20.73 11.67 7.59
N TYR A 82 19.48 11.27 7.39
CA TYR A 82 18.60 10.91 8.51
C TYR A 82 18.53 9.42 8.84
N LEU A 83 19.03 8.54 7.95
CA LEU A 83 19.06 7.10 8.21
C LEU A 83 20.48 6.55 8.24
N ILE A 84 21.25 6.75 7.17
CA ILE A 84 22.57 6.12 7.03
C ILE A 84 23.56 6.71 8.06
N GLU A 85 23.69 8.03 8.09
CA GLU A 85 24.64 8.69 9.00
C GLU A 85 24.30 8.44 10.48
N GLU A 86 23.01 8.46 10.83
CA GLU A 86 22.52 8.12 12.17
C GLU A 86 22.81 6.66 12.55
N MET A 87 22.52 5.71 11.65
CA MET A 87 22.86 4.29 11.87
C MET A 87 24.37 4.11 12.06
N ASP A 88 25.18 4.77 11.24
CA ASP A 88 26.64 4.69 11.32
C ASP A 88 27.15 5.31 12.64
N ALA A 89 26.60 6.44 13.07
CA ALA A 89 26.95 7.10 14.34
C ALA A 89 26.62 6.22 15.56
N VAL A 90 25.43 5.60 15.57
CA VAL A 90 25.01 4.67 16.62
C VAL A 90 25.87 3.41 16.62
N ALA A 91 26.13 2.82 15.45
CA ALA A 91 26.98 1.63 15.36
C ALA A 91 28.42 1.90 15.83
N LYS A 92 28.98 3.09 15.52
CA LYS A 92 30.30 3.53 15.98
C LYS A 92 30.34 3.73 17.50
N SER A 93 29.38 4.48 18.05
CA SER A 93 29.30 4.74 19.50
C SER A 93 29.01 3.47 20.31
N GLY A 94 28.28 2.51 19.73
CA GLY A 94 27.81 1.31 20.43
C GLY A 94 26.57 1.55 21.31
N ASP A 95 26.04 2.78 21.34
CA ASP A 95 24.84 3.14 22.11
C ASP A 95 23.56 2.88 21.30
N PHE A 96 23.12 1.62 21.28
CA PHE A 96 21.87 1.22 20.61
C PHE A 96 20.59 1.56 21.40
N SER A 97 20.67 2.41 22.42
CA SER A 97 19.46 2.97 23.06
C SER A 97 18.77 4.00 22.15
N LYS A 98 19.54 4.67 21.30
CA LYS A 98 19.07 5.61 20.29
C LYS A 98 18.84 4.85 18.98
N MET A 99 17.60 4.42 18.77
CA MET A 99 17.22 3.75 17.52
C MET A 99 16.85 4.80 16.46
N PRO A 100 17.45 4.77 15.26
CA PRO A 100 17.01 5.60 14.16
C PRO A 100 15.61 5.18 13.70
N GLY A 101 14.72 6.14 13.54
CA GLY A 101 13.31 5.93 13.22
C GLY A 101 12.41 6.32 14.39
N GLY A 102 11.78 7.49 14.24
CA GLY A 102 10.90 8.09 15.25
C GLY A 102 9.67 7.26 15.64
N GLN A 103 8.77 7.91 16.38
CA GLN A 103 7.57 7.32 16.97
C GLN A 103 6.79 6.42 15.98
N ARG A 104 6.28 5.30 16.49
CA ARG A 104 5.40 4.39 15.74
C ARG A 104 4.02 5.02 15.57
N LEU A 105 3.89 5.92 14.60
CA LEU A 105 2.62 6.49 14.18
C LEU A 105 2.10 5.76 12.93
N SER A 106 0.78 5.56 12.88
CA SER A 106 0.09 5.11 11.66
C SER A 106 0.13 6.19 10.58
N SER A 107 0.00 5.81 9.30
CA SER A 107 -0.12 6.79 8.20
C SER A 107 -1.20 7.84 8.50
N ARG A 108 -2.38 7.40 8.95
CA ARG A 108 -3.48 8.28 9.32
C ARG A 108 -3.07 9.33 10.35
N GLN A 109 -2.49 8.90 11.48
CA GLN A 109 -2.04 9.84 12.52
C GLN A 109 -1.03 10.84 11.98
N ILE A 110 -0.13 10.40 11.09
CA ILE A 110 0.87 11.28 10.49
C ILE A 110 0.17 12.33 9.61
N VAL A 111 -0.63 11.92 8.63
CA VAL A 111 -1.22 12.89 7.69
C VAL A 111 -2.27 13.79 8.33
N GLU A 112 -3.01 13.30 9.33
CA GLU A 112 -3.95 14.12 10.10
C GLU A 112 -3.23 15.14 10.99
N THR A 113 -1.97 14.89 11.39
CA THR A 113 -1.17 15.81 12.21
C THR A 113 -0.48 16.89 11.38
N TYR A 114 0.10 16.52 10.23
CA TYR A 114 0.97 17.42 9.47
C TYR A 114 0.30 17.98 8.20
N CYS A 115 -0.44 17.14 7.47
CA CYS A 115 -0.85 17.45 6.10
C CYS A 115 -2.14 18.24 6.03
N THR A 116 -2.11 19.52 6.40
CA THR A 116 -3.28 20.42 6.43
C THR A 116 -3.31 21.42 5.27
N ASP A 117 -4.51 21.74 4.79
CA ASP A 117 -4.73 22.83 3.84
C ASP A 117 -4.98 24.17 4.56
N ALA A 118 -5.20 25.24 3.79
CA ALA A 118 -5.43 26.58 4.31
C ALA A 118 -6.68 26.69 5.21
N ASP A 119 -7.64 25.77 5.09
CA ASP A 119 -8.83 25.70 5.94
C ASP A 119 -8.60 24.85 7.21
N GLY A 120 -7.37 24.39 7.42
CA GLY A 120 -7.00 23.50 8.53
C GLY A 120 -7.49 22.06 8.35
N LYS A 121 -7.95 21.67 7.16
CA LYS A 121 -8.43 20.32 6.88
C LYS A 121 -7.29 19.46 6.35
N CYS A 122 -7.27 18.19 6.72
CA CYS A 122 -6.28 17.27 6.18
C CYS A 122 -6.49 17.06 4.67
N TYR A 123 -5.51 17.45 3.85
CA TYR A 123 -5.61 17.29 2.40
C TYR A 123 -5.46 15.84 1.94
N TRP A 124 -5.14 14.91 2.85
CA TRP A 124 -5.19 13.45 2.66
C TRP A 124 -6.41 12.78 3.28
N SER A 125 -7.44 13.53 3.71
CA SER A 125 -8.64 12.98 4.35
C SER A 125 -9.36 11.88 3.53
N THR A 126 -9.26 11.91 2.21
CA THR A 126 -9.83 10.89 1.31
C THR A 126 -8.92 9.65 1.13
N ASP A 127 -7.65 9.72 1.52
CA ASP A 127 -6.70 8.61 1.49
C ASP A 127 -5.68 8.72 2.65
N PRO A 128 -6.12 8.52 3.90
CA PRO A 128 -5.29 8.73 5.09
C PRO A 128 -4.16 7.70 5.23
N ASP A 129 -4.19 6.63 4.44
CA ASP A 129 -3.20 5.55 4.46
C ASP A 129 -2.10 5.71 3.39
N VAL A 130 -1.99 6.90 2.78
CA VAL A 130 -1.01 7.21 1.72
C VAL A 130 0.43 6.83 2.08
N MET A 131 0.84 6.94 3.34
CA MET A 131 2.21 6.62 3.78
C MET A 131 2.48 5.12 3.92
N GLU A 132 1.47 4.27 3.73
CA GLU A 132 1.64 2.81 3.64
C GLU A 132 1.90 2.33 2.20
N GLU A 133 1.88 3.23 1.22
CA GLU A 133 2.22 2.89 -0.16
C GLU A 133 3.65 2.36 -0.27
N ARG A 134 3.79 1.21 -0.93
CA ARG A 134 5.08 0.50 -1.07
C ARG A 134 6.17 1.36 -1.69
N ASP A 135 5.81 2.25 -2.60
CA ASP A 135 6.77 3.09 -3.30
C ASP A 135 7.26 4.24 -2.43
N LYS A 136 6.40 4.80 -1.56
CA LYS A 136 6.78 5.79 -0.53
C LYS A 136 7.59 5.18 0.61
N LEU A 137 7.38 3.89 0.87
CA LEU A 137 8.16 3.08 1.81
C LEU A 137 9.46 2.54 1.22
N SER A 138 9.74 2.75 -0.06
CA SER A 138 10.96 2.24 -0.67
C SER A 138 12.20 2.90 -0.08
N VAL A 139 13.35 2.25 -0.26
CA VAL A 139 14.68 2.76 0.14
C VAL A 139 15.70 2.56 -0.96
N GLY A 140 16.80 3.31 -0.91
CA GLY A 140 17.98 3.05 -1.72
C GLY A 140 18.73 1.79 -1.29
N SER A 141 19.49 1.21 -2.20
CA SER A 141 20.30 0.01 -2.02
C SER A 141 21.39 0.25 -0.97
N LYS A 142 21.96 1.46 -0.96
CA LYS A 142 22.91 1.93 0.07
C LYS A 142 22.27 1.93 1.46
N THR A 143 21.06 2.48 1.58
CA THR A 143 20.29 2.54 2.82
C THR A 143 19.99 1.13 3.34
N ARG A 144 19.55 0.22 2.47
CA ARG A 144 19.31 -1.18 2.84
C ARG A 144 20.58 -1.89 3.32
N LYS A 145 21.70 -1.70 2.62
CA LYS A 145 23.01 -2.24 3.02
C LYS A 145 23.52 -1.65 4.35
N SER A 146 23.24 -0.37 4.61
CA SER A 146 23.57 0.25 5.90
C SER A 146 22.72 -0.35 7.03
N ALA A 147 21.41 -0.48 6.83
CA ALA A 147 20.52 -1.15 7.79
C ALA A 147 20.95 -2.59 8.10
N GLU A 148 21.35 -3.37 7.09
CA GLU A 148 21.87 -4.73 7.31
C GLU A 148 23.11 -4.75 8.19
N ARG A 149 24.08 -3.86 7.92
CA ARG A 149 25.30 -3.72 8.73
C ARG A 149 24.99 -3.24 10.14
N PHE A 150 24.08 -2.29 10.28
CA PHE A 150 23.65 -1.74 11.56
C PHE A 150 23.05 -2.82 12.47
N TYR A 151 22.07 -3.58 11.98
CA TYR A 151 21.42 -4.60 12.80
C TYR A 151 22.32 -5.82 13.07
N GLN A 152 23.28 -6.09 12.18
CA GLN A 152 24.34 -7.07 12.45
C GLN A 152 25.26 -6.60 13.59
N ALA A 153 25.73 -5.35 13.55
CA ALA A 153 26.54 -4.77 14.61
C ALA A 153 25.79 -4.72 15.96
N ARG A 154 24.48 -4.45 15.94
CA ARG A 154 23.63 -4.50 17.15
C ARG A 154 23.62 -5.90 17.77
N LEU A 155 23.43 -6.93 16.96
CA LEU A 155 23.44 -8.31 17.42
C LEU A 155 24.79 -8.66 18.06
N GLU A 156 25.89 -8.35 17.38
CA GLU A 156 27.25 -8.64 17.85
C GLU A 156 27.58 -7.91 19.16
N LYS A 157 27.17 -6.65 19.30
CA LYS A 157 27.50 -5.83 20.46
C LYS A 157 26.55 -5.99 21.65
N THR A 158 25.30 -6.39 21.42
CA THR A 158 24.25 -6.39 22.47
C THR A 158 23.57 -7.73 22.69
N GLY A 159 23.78 -8.71 21.81
CA GLY A 159 23.06 -9.99 21.82
C GLY A 159 21.57 -9.89 21.46
N ARG A 160 21.05 -8.69 21.17
CA ARG A 160 19.64 -8.50 20.77
C ARG A 160 19.41 -9.07 19.37
N GLU A 161 18.29 -9.77 19.20
CA GLU A 161 17.89 -10.33 17.90
C GLU A 161 17.91 -9.28 16.78
N LYS A 162 18.25 -9.74 15.57
CA LYS A 162 18.29 -8.91 14.38
C LYS A 162 16.87 -8.46 14.01
N ASP A 163 16.65 -7.15 13.92
CA ASP A 163 15.42 -6.64 13.30
C ASP A 163 15.55 -6.80 11.78
N SER A 164 14.65 -7.56 11.17
CA SER A 164 14.65 -7.84 9.73
C SER A 164 13.57 -7.09 8.96
N THR A 165 12.82 -6.20 9.62
CA THR A 165 11.70 -5.47 9.00
C THR A 165 12.12 -4.61 7.80
N TYR A 166 13.39 -4.16 7.78
CA TYR A 166 13.97 -3.43 6.65
C TYR A 166 14.17 -4.29 5.39
N ALA A 167 14.19 -5.62 5.52
CA ALA A 167 14.50 -6.54 4.42
C ALA A 167 13.36 -6.69 3.41
N ASP A 168 12.13 -6.34 3.79
CA ASP A 168 10.97 -6.42 2.90
C ASP A 168 10.65 -5.08 2.20
N LEU A 169 11.41 -4.02 2.50
CA LEU A 169 11.27 -2.73 1.83
C LEU A 169 11.69 -2.85 0.35
N LYS A 170 10.92 -2.19 -0.52
CA LYS A 170 11.26 -2.04 -1.95
C LYS A 170 12.61 -1.31 -2.06
N VAL A 171 13.52 -1.82 -2.89
CA VAL A 171 14.77 -1.11 -3.25
C VAL A 171 14.53 -0.36 -4.57
N ARG A 172 14.86 0.94 -4.62
CA ARG A 172 14.56 1.80 -5.79
C ARG A 172 15.58 1.70 -6.93
N ASP A 173 16.86 1.67 -6.58
CA ASP A 173 18.05 1.86 -7.44
C ASP A 173 18.80 0.55 -7.75
N GLY A 174 18.39 -0.57 -7.15
CA GLY A 174 19.04 -1.87 -7.32
C GLY A 174 18.39 -2.72 -8.40
N GLY A 175 19.20 -3.18 -9.37
CA GLY A 175 18.94 -4.48 -9.99
C GLY A 175 18.97 -5.57 -8.92
N LEU A 176 18.09 -6.56 -9.01
CA LEU A 176 17.99 -7.67 -8.05
C LEU A 176 19.37 -8.28 -7.79
N SER A 177 19.89 -8.20 -6.56
CA SER A 177 21.15 -8.86 -6.22
C SER A 177 21.01 -10.38 -6.33
N ALA A 178 22.09 -11.14 -6.58
CA ALA A 178 22.01 -12.61 -6.67
C ALA A 178 21.44 -13.27 -5.40
N ARG A 179 21.62 -12.65 -4.23
CA ARG A 179 21.03 -13.09 -2.95
C ARG A 179 19.54 -12.75 -2.86
N GLU A 180 19.10 -11.64 -3.43
CA GLU A 180 17.68 -11.31 -3.60
C GLU A 180 17.04 -12.17 -4.68
N GLY A 181 17.72 -12.46 -5.79
CA GLY A 181 17.28 -13.40 -6.82
C GLY A 181 17.12 -14.80 -6.24
N ALA A 182 18.12 -15.32 -5.51
CA ALA A 182 18.03 -16.59 -4.82
C ALA A 182 16.99 -16.58 -3.69
N GLY A 183 16.83 -15.47 -2.97
CA GLY A 183 15.82 -15.30 -1.91
C GLY A 183 14.39 -15.13 -2.45
N LEU A 184 14.23 -14.51 -3.62
CA LEU A 184 12.96 -14.42 -4.36
C LEU A 184 12.62 -15.75 -4.98
N LEU A 185 13.58 -16.44 -5.62
CA LEU A 185 13.37 -17.79 -6.13
C LEU A 185 13.04 -18.74 -4.99
N LYS A 186 13.78 -18.70 -3.87
CA LYS A 186 13.48 -19.49 -2.68
C LYS A 186 12.09 -19.15 -2.12
N ARG A 187 11.68 -17.87 -2.05
CA ARG A 187 10.33 -17.46 -1.60
C ARG A 187 9.21 -17.76 -2.61
N VAL A 188 9.51 -17.75 -3.91
CA VAL A 188 8.58 -18.11 -5.00
C VAL A 188 8.38 -19.63 -5.05
N PHE A 189 9.42 -20.41 -4.77
CA PHE A 189 9.38 -21.86 -4.72
C PHE A 189 9.07 -22.43 -3.33
N SER A 190 9.19 -21.64 -2.25
CA SER A 190 8.73 -22.00 -0.89
C SER A 190 7.30 -21.57 -0.58
N GLY A 191 6.64 -20.85 -1.50
CA GLY A 191 5.27 -20.37 -1.32
C GLY A 191 5.12 -19.11 -0.45
N GLU A 192 6.21 -18.43 -0.12
CA GLU A 192 6.25 -17.25 0.77
C GLU A 192 6.28 -15.88 0.05
N TYR A 193 6.06 -15.80 -1.28
CA TYR A 193 6.07 -14.50 -1.98
C TYR A 193 4.71 -14.06 -2.55
N LYS A 194 4.28 -12.87 -2.06
CA LYS A 194 3.23 -11.92 -2.49
C LYS A 194 1.85 -12.15 -1.83
N GLN A 195 1.48 -11.51 -0.72
CA GLN A 195 1.85 -10.17 -0.19
C GLN A 195 1.51 -9.01 -1.14
N THR A 196 0.24 -8.94 -1.56
CA THR A 196 -0.44 -7.65 -1.74
C THR A 196 -1.00 -7.24 -0.37
N PHE A 197 -0.71 -6.01 0.06
CA PHE A 197 -1.26 -5.43 1.28
C PHE A 197 -2.77 -5.27 1.11
N PHE A 198 -3.52 -6.22 1.64
CA PHE A 198 -4.96 -6.10 1.73
C PHE A 198 -5.29 -5.25 2.95
N ARG A 199 -5.82 -4.04 2.71
CA ARG A 199 -6.44 -3.19 3.73
C ARG A 199 -7.35 -4.07 4.61
N ASP A 200 -7.37 -3.86 5.91
CA ASP A 200 -8.25 -4.59 6.84
C ASP A 200 -9.70 -4.09 6.71
N LEU A 201 -10.22 -4.17 5.48
CA LEU A 201 -11.57 -3.80 5.12
C LEU A 201 -12.46 -5.01 5.43
N LYS A 202 -13.56 -4.74 6.13
CA LYS A 202 -14.66 -5.69 6.21
C LYS A 202 -15.16 -5.98 4.79
N ALA A 203 -15.41 -7.24 4.48
CA ALA A 203 -15.97 -7.60 3.18
C ALA A 203 -17.41 -7.08 3.08
N GLU A 204 -17.76 -6.50 1.94
CA GLU A 204 -19.14 -6.09 1.63
C GLU A 204 -20.10 -7.28 1.68
N VAL A 205 -19.65 -8.44 1.21
CA VAL A 205 -20.31 -9.73 1.41
C VAL A 205 -19.42 -10.57 2.31
N ASP A 206 -19.76 -10.64 3.59
CA ASP A 206 -18.90 -11.28 4.58
C ASP A 206 -19.09 -12.80 4.62
N PHE A 207 -18.22 -13.55 3.94
CA PHE A 207 -18.20 -15.00 3.97
C PHE A 207 -17.51 -15.54 5.24
N GLU A 208 -17.90 -16.75 5.67
CA GLU A 208 -17.06 -17.56 6.57
C GLU A 208 -15.76 -17.96 5.86
N LYS A 209 -14.65 -17.91 6.59
CA LYS A 209 -13.30 -18.09 6.04
C LYS A 209 -12.45 -18.95 6.97
N GLU A 210 -12.09 -20.13 6.50
CA GLU A 210 -11.20 -21.06 7.20
C GLU A 210 -9.78 -20.95 6.64
N CYS A 211 -9.13 -19.82 6.89
CA CYS A 211 -7.79 -19.54 6.40
C CYS A 211 -7.02 -18.59 7.32
N SER A 212 -5.74 -18.35 7.04
CA SER A 212 -4.90 -17.44 7.82
C SER A 212 -5.44 -16.00 7.81
N LEU A 213 -5.04 -15.18 8.78
CA LEU A 213 -5.44 -13.76 8.84
C LEU A 213 -5.13 -13.01 7.54
N LEU A 214 -4.01 -13.31 6.90
CA LEU A 214 -3.58 -12.67 5.66
C LEU A 214 -4.48 -13.09 4.48
N GLU A 215 -4.83 -14.37 4.39
CA GLU A 215 -5.75 -14.89 3.37
C GLU A 215 -7.17 -14.34 3.59
N LYS A 216 -7.61 -14.17 4.83
CA LYS A 216 -8.88 -13.50 5.15
C LYS A 216 -8.92 -12.08 4.60
N ARG A 217 -7.85 -11.30 4.81
CA ARG A 217 -7.74 -9.94 4.26
C ARG A 217 -7.71 -9.95 2.72
N ARG A 218 -6.98 -10.89 2.11
CA ARG A 218 -6.96 -11.11 0.66
C ARG A 218 -8.34 -11.37 0.08
N LEU A 219 -9.06 -12.29 0.69
CA LEU A 219 -10.41 -12.64 0.30
C LEU A 219 -11.34 -11.44 0.44
N ASN A 220 -11.24 -10.64 1.52
CA ASN A 220 -12.03 -9.43 1.67
C ASN A 220 -11.78 -8.43 0.53
N HIS A 221 -10.53 -8.22 0.13
CA HIS A 221 -10.21 -7.33 -0.99
C HIS A 221 -10.74 -7.84 -2.32
N ILE A 222 -10.58 -9.15 -2.60
CA ILE A 222 -11.12 -9.79 -3.80
C ILE A 222 -12.64 -9.60 -3.85
N VAL A 223 -13.34 -9.91 -2.75
CA VAL A 223 -14.79 -9.73 -2.62
C VAL A 223 -15.20 -8.28 -2.87
N ASN A 224 -14.54 -7.32 -2.22
CA ASN A 224 -14.88 -5.90 -2.35
C ASN A 224 -14.67 -5.39 -3.78
N ASN A 225 -13.62 -5.83 -4.47
CA ASN A 225 -13.41 -5.47 -5.87
C ASN A 225 -14.48 -6.06 -6.79
N VAL A 226 -14.92 -7.30 -6.56
CA VAL A 226 -16.04 -7.90 -7.29
C VAL A 226 -17.35 -7.14 -7.01
N CYS A 227 -17.56 -6.70 -5.76
CA CYS A 227 -18.76 -5.97 -5.36
C CYS A 227 -18.89 -4.56 -5.94
N ARG A 228 -17.84 -4.02 -6.60
CA ARG A 228 -17.95 -2.76 -7.36
C ARG A 228 -19.00 -2.85 -8.47
N ASP A 229 -19.29 -4.05 -8.97
CA ASP A 229 -20.42 -4.33 -9.85
C ASP A 229 -21.61 -4.83 -9.02
N ALA A 230 -22.74 -4.09 -9.10
CA ALA A 230 -23.95 -4.39 -8.35
C ALA A 230 -24.60 -5.74 -8.74
N CYS A 231 -24.47 -6.19 -9.99
CA CYS A 231 -24.94 -7.52 -10.40
C CYS A 231 -24.04 -8.61 -9.81
N ALA A 232 -22.72 -8.42 -9.87
CA ALA A 232 -21.76 -9.35 -9.28
C ALA A 232 -21.93 -9.46 -7.76
N LYS A 233 -22.25 -8.35 -7.07
CA LYS A 233 -22.57 -8.34 -5.65
C LYS A 233 -23.77 -9.24 -5.32
N LYS A 234 -24.87 -9.17 -6.08
CA LYS A 234 -26.05 -10.03 -5.88
C LYS A 234 -25.74 -11.51 -6.06
N GLU A 235 -24.85 -11.84 -7.00
CA GLU A 235 -24.39 -13.21 -7.21
C GLU A 235 -23.58 -13.72 -6.01
N LEU A 236 -22.70 -12.89 -5.43
CA LEU A 236 -21.97 -13.22 -4.20
C LEU A 236 -22.90 -13.36 -2.99
N GLU A 237 -23.91 -12.51 -2.85
CA GLU A 237 -24.91 -12.64 -1.78
C GLU A 237 -25.71 -13.95 -1.91
N THR A 238 -26.01 -14.37 -3.13
CA THR A 238 -26.66 -15.66 -3.40
C THR A 238 -25.75 -16.82 -3.02
N LEU A 239 -24.47 -16.76 -3.40
CA LEU A 239 -23.47 -17.74 -3.02
C LEU A 239 -23.35 -17.88 -1.48
N LYS A 240 -23.30 -16.76 -0.76
CA LYS A 240 -23.30 -16.74 0.71
C LYS A 240 -24.57 -17.33 1.29
N ARG A 241 -25.75 -16.95 0.78
CA ARG A 241 -27.05 -17.45 1.24
C ARG A 241 -27.20 -18.95 1.04
N ALA A 242 -26.59 -19.50 -0.01
CA ALA A 242 -26.51 -20.93 -0.27
C ALA A 242 -25.55 -21.69 0.69
N GLY A 243 -24.96 -21.00 1.67
CA GLY A 243 -24.16 -21.55 2.75
C GLY A 243 -22.68 -21.73 2.41
N TYR A 244 -22.18 -21.14 1.32
CA TYR A 244 -20.78 -21.33 0.93
C TYR A 244 -19.80 -20.52 1.78
N SER A 245 -18.69 -21.15 2.18
CA SER A 245 -17.51 -20.50 2.75
C SER A 245 -16.40 -20.30 1.70
N LEU A 246 -15.40 -19.47 2.02
CA LEU A 246 -14.25 -19.22 1.16
C LEU A 246 -12.94 -19.67 1.83
N THR A 247 -12.08 -20.35 1.08
CA THR A 247 -10.72 -20.68 1.53
C THR A 247 -9.69 -20.55 0.42
N MET A 248 -8.40 -20.57 0.78
CA MET A 248 -7.28 -20.46 -0.15
C MET A 248 -6.32 -21.65 -0.04
N GLU A 249 -6.12 -22.38 -1.14
CA GLU A 249 -5.25 -23.56 -1.17
C GLU A 249 -4.37 -23.62 -2.42
N SER A 250 -3.48 -24.62 -2.46
CA SER A 250 -2.72 -24.96 -3.65
C SER A 250 -3.56 -25.88 -4.55
N LEU A 251 -4.01 -25.37 -5.70
CA LEU A 251 -4.91 -26.07 -6.62
C LEU A 251 -4.23 -26.54 -7.92
N GLY A 252 -2.91 -26.71 -7.93
CA GLY A 252 -2.17 -27.05 -9.15
C GLY A 252 -2.47 -26.07 -10.29
N LYS A 253 -2.96 -26.54 -11.43
CA LYS A 253 -3.29 -25.69 -12.61
C LYS A 253 -4.63 -24.94 -12.50
N ALA A 254 -5.53 -25.32 -11.58
CA ALA A 254 -6.81 -24.65 -11.41
C ALA A 254 -6.67 -23.30 -10.67
N VAL A 255 -7.62 -22.38 -10.92
CA VAL A 255 -7.70 -21.06 -10.29
C VAL A 255 -8.75 -21.05 -9.16
N SER A 256 -9.81 -21.83 -9.31
CA SER A 256 -10.82 -22.09 -8.29
C SER A 256 -11.36 -23.51 -8.41
N VAL A 257 -11.83 -24.06 -7.30
CA VAL A 257 -12.64 -25.28 -7.24
C VAL A 257 -13.79 -25.04 -6.27
N ARG A 258 -15.01 -25.42 -6.67
CA ARG A 258 -16.18 -25.40 -5.79
C ARG A 258 -16.48 -26.82 -5.34
N ASP A 259 -16.60 -27.03 -4.03
CA ASP A 259 -17.10 -28.26 -3.43
C ASP A 259 -18.57 -28.06 -2.99
N PRO A 260 -19.55 -28.61 -3.74
CA PRO A 260 -20.96 -28.46 -3.39
C PRO A 260 -21.38 -29.24 -2.14
N LYS A 261 -20.64 -30.28 -1.76
CA LYS A 261 -20.96 -31.16 -0.63
C LYS A 261 -20.57 -30.48 0.68
N ASN A 262 -19.34 -29.96 0.74
CA ASN A 262 -18.83 -29.27 1.93
C ASN A 262 -19.14 -27.76 1.93
N LYS A 263 -19.80 -27.27 0.87
CA LYS A 263 -20.18 -25.86 0.70
C LYS A 263 -18.98 -24.93 0.87
N VAL A 264 -17.90 -25.21 0.16
CA VAL A 264 -16.70 -24.35 0.14
C VAL A 264 -16.29 -23.99 -1.28
N VAL A 265 -15.87 -22.75 -1.48
CA VAL A 265 -15.15 -22.33 -2.69
C VAL A 265 -13.68 -22.15 -2.33
N VAL A 266 -12.84 -22.97 -2.96
CA VAL A 266 -11.40 -22.94 -2.79
C VAL A 266 -10.80 -22.09 -3.91
N LEU A 267 -10.05 -21.05 -3.55
CA LEU A 267 -9.33 -20.17 -4.46
C LEU A 267 -7.83 -20.48 -4.45
N ALA A 268 -7.20 -20.47 -5.63
CA ALA A 268 -5.79 -20.82 -5.75
C ALA A 268 -4.88 -19.73 -5.19
N ARG A 269 -4.08 -20.03 -4.16
CA ARG A 269 -3.13 -19.07 -3.54
C ARG A 269 -2.20 -18.39 -4.54
N ARG A 270 -1.75 -19.12 -5.57
CA ARG A 270 -0.82 -18.63 -6.59
C ARG A 270 -1.42 -17.68 -7.62
N ALA A 271 -2.74 -17.66 -7.76
CA ALA A 271 -3.39 -16.92 -8.83
C ALA A 271 -3.37 -15.42 -8.53
N SER A 272 -3.32 -14.60 -9.58
CA SER A 272 -3.41 -13.15 -9.45
C SER A 272 -4.80 -12.72 -8.97
N ASP A 273 -4.90 -11.54 -8.36
CA ASP A 273 -6.19 -11.06 -7.83
C ASP A 273 -7.24 -10.91 -8.95
N ARG A 274 -6.84 -10.56 -10.17
CA ARG A 274 -7.75 -10.50 -11.34
C ARG A 274 -8.28 -11.89 -11.74
N GLU A 275 -7.43 -12.90 -11.73
CA GLU A 275 -7.83 -14.29 -11.98
C GLU A 275 -8.78 -14.79 -10.89
N LEU A 276 -8.47 -14.48 -9.63
CA LEU A 276 -9.29 -14.86 -8.48
C LEU A 276 -10.66 -14.18 -8.47
N GLN A 277 -10.72 -12.88 -8.81
CA GLN A 277 -11.98 -12.15 -8.98
C GLN A 277 -12.86 -12.79 -10.06
N THR A 278 -12.26 -13.10 -11.22
CA THR A 278 -12.96 -13.73 -12.35
C THR A 278 -13.48 -15.12 -11.96
N ALA A 279 -12.65 -15.91 -11.27
CA ALA A 279 -12.97 -17.26 -10.86
C ALA A 279 -14.06 -17.29 -9.77
N LEU A 280 -13.96 -16.43 -8.75
CA LEU A 280 -14.96 -16.30 -7.70
C LEU A 280 -16.32 -15.91 -8.29
N LEU A 281 -16.34 -14.93 -9.21
CA LEU A 281 -17.56 -14.51 -9.89
C LEU A 281 -18.18 -15.65 -10.71
N LYS A 282 -17.36 -16.43 -11.42
CA LYS A 282 -17.82 -17.60 -12.17
C LYS A 282 -18.53 -18.62 -11.27
N GLU A 283 -17.95 -18.92 -10.10
CA GLU A 283 -18.58 -19.86 -9.17
C GLU A 283 -19.86 -19.31 -8.55
N ALA A 284 -19.91 -18.01 -8.24
CA ALA A 284 -21.11 -17.33 -7.76
C ALA A 284 -22.26 -17.42 -8.78
N LYS A 285 -21.97 -17.18 -10.07
CA LYS A 285 -22.92 -17.34 -11.18
C LYS A 285 -23.44 -18.77 -11.28
N ASN A 286 -22.55 -19.74 -11.21
CA ASN A 286 -22.93 -21.16 -11.29
C ASN A 286 -23.90 -21.54 -10.16
N VAL A 287 -23.70 -21.03 -8.95
CA VAL A 287 -24.61 -21.27 -7.82
C VAL A 287 -25.95 -20.56 -8.03
N ALA A 288 -25.94 -19.29 -8.45
CA ALA A 288 -27.17 -18.54 -8.71
C ALA A 288 -28.06 -19.22 -9.77
N ILE A 289 -27.48 -19.78 -10.83
CA ILE A 289 -28.20 -20.54 -11.85
C ILE A 289 -28.85 -21.80 -11.25
N LEU A 290 -28.11 -22.54 -10.41
CA LEU A 290 -28.62 -23.76 -9.78
C LEU A 290 -29.76 -23.47 -8.78
N GLU A 291 -29.60 -22.45 -7.94
CA GLU A 291 -30.63 -22.01 -6.99
C GLU A 291 -31.93 -21.60 -7.71
N ASN A 292 -31.81 -20.86 -8.82
CA ASN A 292 -32.96 -20.47 -9.64
C ASN A 292 -33.64 -21.69 -10.28
N ALA A 293 -32.87 -22.67 -10.76
CA ALA A 293 -33.42 -23.90 -11.33
C ALA A 293 -34.16 -24.74 -10.27
N MET A 294 -33.61 -24.85 -9.06
CA MET A 294 -34.24 -25.56 -7.95
C MET A 294 -35.53 -24.88 -7.49
N THR A 295 -35.52 -23.54 -7.40
CA THR A 295 -36.71 -22.75 -7.02
C THR A 295 -37.85 -22.92 -8.03
N ARG A 296 -37.53 -22.90 -9.33
CA ARG A 296 -38.52 -23.16 -10.41
C ARG A 296 -39.08 -24.58 -10.35
N LYS A 297 -38.22 -25.57 -10.09
CA LYS A 297 -38.65 -26.97 -9.97
C LYS A 297 -39.56 -27.19 -8.74
N ALA A 298 -39.24 -26.53 -7.62
CA ALA A 298 -40.05 -26.59 -6.40
C ALA A 298 -41.40 -25.85 -6.53
N ALA A 299 -41.46 -24.78 -7.32
CA ALA A 299 -42.71 -24.10 -7.65
C ALA A 299 -43.61 -24.95 -8.57
N LEU A 300 -43.02 -25.64 -9.55
CA LEU A 300 -43.73 -26.55 -10.47
C LEU A 300 -44.21 -27.85 -9.81
N SER A 301 -43.61 -28.27 -8.69
CA SER A 301 -44.03 -29.45 -7.93
C SER A 301 -45.04 -29.15 -6.81
N ARG A 302 -45.41 -27.87 -6.63
CA ARG A 302 -46.39 -27.41 -5.63
C ARG A 302 -47.67 -26.83 -6.25
N GLY A 303 -47.74 -26.74 -7.58
CA GLY A 303 -48.95 -26.47 -8.36
C GLY A 303 -49.48 -27.75 -8.97
#